data_AF-A0A822GAC5-F1
#
_entry.id   AF-A0A822GAC5-F1
#
_cell.length_a   1.000
_cell.length_b   1.000
_cell.length_c   1.000
_cell.angle_alpha   90.00
_cell.angle_beta   90.00
_cell.angle_gamma   90.00
#
_symmetry.space_group_name_H-M   'P 1'
#
loop_
_entity.id
_entity.type
_entity.pdbx_description
1 polymer ?
#
loop_
_entity_poly.entity_id
_entity_poly.type
_entity_poly.pdbx_seq_one_letter_code
_entity_poly.pdbx_strand_id
1 'polypeptide(L)'
;MTSGGNTNSAVPGAVVPDGGWGWIIVFASLMIHFIMDGITYSMGDVFLRPMMGNLNKTRGPVSTIFGILPAITLATGPIATIFTNTYGCRKVTIVGACLAAAGFLASYFWANLWFYYLAIGIIGGLGFGLIYLPAIVSVGFYFETKRSFAMGIAVCGSGLGTLAFPAVMPYIINAPLWFDYEGALLLEAAVIFICVIFGALMIPLPQEPSEIRRVERKARAEAKRQALKAGAATSLNNEQQGPLLPTNRE
;
A
#
# COMPACT_ATOMS: atom_id res chain seq x y z
N MET A 1 28.48 -45.44 -18.98
CA MET A 1 28.58 -44.04 -19.47
C MET A 1 27.14 -43.55 -19.62
N THR A 2 26.55 -42.90 -18.60
CA THR A 2 26.51 -41.42 -18.43
C THR A 2 26.11 -40.75 -19.74
N SER A 3 25.08 -39.92 -19.87
CA SER A 3 24.41 -38.99 -18.97
C SER A 3 23.30 -38.34 -19.81
N GLY A 4 22.26 -37.79 -19.19
CA GLY A 4 21.40 -36.83 -19.89
C GLY A 4 19.95 -36.84 -19.48
N GLY A 5 19.69 -36.73 -18.18
CA GLY A 5 18.39 -36.28 -17.72
C GLY A 5 18.15 -34.85 -18.22
N ASN A 6 16.93 -34.59 -18.71
CA ASN A 6 16.28 -33.32 -18.48
C ASN A 6 14.82 -33.59 -18.14
N THR A 7 14.59 -33.61 -16.84
CA THR A 7 13.29 -33.54 -16.21
C THR A 7 12.62 -32.26 -16.67
N ASN A 8 11.69 -32.37 -17.62
CA ASN A 8 10.58 -31.44 -17.74
C ASN A 8 9.68 -31.60 -16.50
N SER A 9 10.17 -31.18 -15.34
CA SER A 9 9.32 -30.86 -14.20
C SER A 9 8.74 -29.47 -14.43
N ALA A 10 7.86 -29.37 -15.43
CA ALA A 10 6.92 -28.27 -15.51
C ALA A 10 6.02 -28.40 -14.26
N VAL A 11 6.32 -27.61 -13.24
CA VAL A 11 5.43 -27.42 -12.09
C VAL A 11 4.12 -26.84 -12.64
N PRO A 12 2.98 -27.52 -12.54
CA PRO A 12 1.71 -26.98 -13.00
C PRO A 12 1.20 -26.00 -11.94
N GLY A 13 1.11 -24.71 -12.26
CA GLY A 13 0.30 -23.77 -11.49
C GLY A 13 0.93 -22.43 -11.13
N ALA A 14 1.31 -21.63 -12.13
CA ALA A 14 1.20 -20.18 -12.09
C ALA A 14 1.40 -19.67 -13.52
N VAL A 15 0.33 -19.64 -14.31
CA VAL A 15 0.36 -18.93 -15.60
C VAL A 15 0.49 -17.45 -15.26
N VAL A 16 1.72 -16.95 -15.29
CA VAL A 16 1.99 -15.51 -15.21
C VAL A 16 1.36 -14.86 -16.43
N PRO A 17 0.32 -14.02 -16.26
CA PRO A 17 -0.33 -13.41 -17.40
C PRO A 17 0.54 -12.23 -17.81
N ASP A 18 1.55 -12.48 -18.64
CA ASP A 18 2.32 -11.46 -19.36
C ASP A 18 1.41 -10.76 -20.41
N GLY A 19 0.32 -10.14 -19.95
CA GLY A 19 -0.73 -9.54 -20.77
C GLY A 19 -2.13 -9.61 -20.13
N GLY A 20 -3.14 -9.10 -20.85
CA GLY A 20 -4.53 -9.06 -20.37
C GLY A 20 -4.76 -7.98 -19.32
N TRP A 21 -5.36 -8.34 -18.18
CA TRP A 21 -5.74 -7.40 -17.11
C TRP A 21 -4.55 -6.72 -16.43
N GLY A 22 -3.33 -7.28 -16.56
CA GLY A 22 -2.11 -6.66 -16.06
C GLY A 22 -1.86 -5.24 -16.62
N TRP A 23 -2.23 -4.98 -17.88
CA TRP A 23 -2.11 -3.63 -18.46
C TRP A 23 -3.09 -2.62 -17.87
N ILE A 24 -4.28 -3.07 -17.45
CA ILE A 24 -5.24 -2.22 -16.74
C ILE A 24 -4.68 -1.85 -15.37
N ILE A 25 -3.98 -2.77 -14.71
CA ILE A 25 -3.31 -2.51 -13.42
C ILE A 25 -2.13 -1.56 -13.59
N VAL A 26 -1.35 -1.69 -14.67
CA VAL A 26 -0.30 -0.72 -15.01
C VAL A 26 -0.89 0.66 -15.21
N PHE A 27 -1.99 0.78 -15.96
CA PHE A 27 -2.68 2.06 -16.15
C PHE A 27 -3.24 2.63 -14.84
N ALA A 28 -3.89 1.80 -14.02
CA ALA A 28 -4.39 2.20 -12.71
C ALA A 28 -3.26 2.68 -11.79
N SER A 29 -2.13 1.97 -11.78
CA SER A 29 -0.94 2.34 -11.02
C SER A 29 -0.34 3.64 -11.54
N LEU A 30 -0.26 3.82 -12.86
CA LEU A 30 0.19 5.06 -13.50
C LEU A 30 -0.68 6.26 -13.07
N MET A 31 -2.01 6.11 -13.12
CA MET A 31 -2.94 7.17 -12.70
C MET A 31 -2.85 7.47 -11.21
N ILE A 32 -2.64 6.46 -10.37
CA ILE A 32 -2.44 6.65 -8.94
C ILE A 32 -1.17 7.46 -8.66
N HIS A 33 -0.04 7.11 -9.28
CA HIS A 33 1.22 7.85 -9.12
C HIS A 33 1.10 9.26 -9.70
N PHE A 34 0.41 9.42 -10.83
CA PHE A 34 0.12 10.71 -11.44
C PHE A 34 -0.63 11.64 -10.49
N ILE A 35 -1.68 11.15 -9.83
CA ILE A 35 -2.47 11.94 -8.87
C ILE A 35 -1.65 12.21 -7.61
N MET A 36 -1.06 11.17 -7.01
CA MET A 36 -0.41 11.26 -5.71
C MET A 36 0.82 12.17 -5.74
N ASP A 37 1.73 11.94 -6.68
CA ASP A 37 2.95 12.74 -6.80
C ASP A 37 2.66 14.10 -7.43
N GLY A 38 1.71 14.16 -8.37
CA GLY A 38 1.24 15.42 -8.94
C GLY A 38 0.72 16.37 -7.88
N ILE A 39 -0.13 15.90 -6.97
CA ILE A 39 -0.58 16.69 -5.81
C ILE A 39 0.62 17.03 -4.93
N THR A 40 1.31 16.01 -4.39
CA THR A 40 2.37 16.18 -3.39
C THR A 40 3.43 17.21 -3.78
N TYR A 41 3.89 17.17 -5.04
CA TYR A 41 4.96 18.06 -5.50
C TYR A 41 4.46 19.38 -6.10
N SER A 42 3.19 19.50 -6.48
CA SER A 42 2.62 20.79 -6.91
C SER A 42 2.17 21.68 -5.74
N MET A 43 1.88 21.09 -4.57
CA MET A 43 1.32 21.85 -3.44
C MET A 43 2.19 23.05 -3.03
N GLY A 44 3.51 22.87 -3.04
CA GLY A 44 4.47 23.88 -2.59
C GLY A 44 4.53 25.13 -3.48
N ASP A 45 4.30 24.99 -4.78
CA ASP A 45 4.31 26.13 -5.70
C ASP A 45 2.96 26.85 -5.71
N VAL A 46 1.89 26.08 -5.57
CA VAL A 46 0.52 26.54 -5.78
C VAL A 46 -0.11 27.10 -4.49
N PHE A 47 0.02 26.39 -3.36
CA PHE A 47 -0.72 26.71 -2.13
C PHE A 47 0.09 27.52 -1.12
N LEU A 48 1.42 27.58 -1.26
CA LEU A 48 2.29 28.25 -0.30
C LEU A 48 1.95 29.74 -0.15
N ARG A 49 1.75 30.48 -1.26
CA ARG A 49 1.43 31.91 -1.21
C ARG A 49 0.04 32.18 -0.61
N PRO A 50 -1.05 31.53 -1.09
CA PRO A 50 -2.38 31.71 -0.49
C PRO A 50 -2.44 31.34 0.99
N MET A 51 -1.83 30.21 1.39
CA MET A 51 -1.84 29.77 2.79
C MET A 51 -1.06 30.70 3.71
N MET A 52 0.07 31.27 3.27
CA MET A 52 0.80 32.29 4.05
C MET A 52 -0.08 33.52 4.31
N GLY A 53 -0.81 33.97 3.29
CA GLY A 53 -1.71 35.12 3.39
C GLY A 53 -2.87 34.86 4.35
N ASN A 54 -3.57 33.73 4.22
CA ASN A 54 -4.72 33.44 5.06
C ASN A 54 -4.35 33.11 6.51
N LEU A 55 -3.25 32.39 6.73
CA LEU A 55 -2.82 31.98 8.07
C LEU A 55 -2.00 33.05 8.80
N ASN A 56 -1.61 34.15 8.13
CA ASN A 56 -0.67 35.16 8.62
C ASN A 56 0.61 34.53 9.18
N LYS A 57 1.19 33.56 8.45
CA LYS A 57 2.42 32.85 8.82
C LYS A 57 3.54 33.09 7.80
N THR A 58 4.78 32.99 8.27
CA THR A 58 5.96 33.04 7.40
C THR A 58 6.08 31.76 6.56
N ARG A 59 6.93 31.81 5.53
CA ARG A 59 7.14 30.69 4.58
C ARG A 59 7.54 29.38 5.27
N GLY A 60 8.40 29.45 6.29
CA GLY A 60 8.97 28.27 6.96
C GLY A 60 7.88 27.29 7.44
N PRO A 61 7.04 27.69 8.41
CA PRO A 61 5.99 26.81 8.94
C PRO A 61 5.02 26.26 7.87
N VAL A 62 4.59 27.09 6.91
CA VAL A 62 3.67 26.63 5.86
C VAL A 62 4.36 25.61 4.94
N SER A 63 5.62 25.84 4.56
CA SER A 63 6.38 24.92 3.72
C SER A 63 6.64 23.56 4.37
N THR A 64 6.68 23.51 5.70
CA THR A 64 6.85 22.26 6.46
C THR A 64 5.71 21.28 6.19
N ILE A 65 4.48 21.74 5.91
CA ILE A 65 3.34 20.87 5.56
C ILE A 65 3.70 20.02 4.34
N PHE A 66 4.26 20.66 3.31
CA PHE A 66 4.62 20.01 2.04
C PHE A 66 5.85 19.09 2.17
N GLY A 67 6.64 19.23 3.23
CA GLY A 67 7.72 18.29 3.57
C GLY A 67 7.24 17.10 4.40
N ILE A 68 6.30 17.30 5.33
CA ILE A 68 5.76 16.23 6.18
C ILE A 68 4.98 15.21 5.33
N LEU A 69 4.16 15.67 4.39
CA LEU A 69 3.34 14.80 3.54
C LEU A 69 4.16 13.67 2.84
N PRO A 70 5.21 13.97 2.05
CA PRO A 70 6.03 12.94 1.43
C PRO A 70 6.86 12.16 2.47
N ALA A 71 7.33 12.79 3.55
CA ALA A 71 8.08 12.10 4.60
C ALA A 71 7.26 11.00 5.28
N ILE A 72 6.01 11.29 5.64
CA ILE A 72 5.08 10.32 6.23
C ILE A 72 4.68 9.26 5.20
N THR A 73 4.45 9.65 3.95
CA THR A 73 4.15 8.71 2.84
C THR A 73 5.22 7.62 2.75
N LEU A 74 6.50 8.00 2.76
CA LEU A 74 7.62 7.06 2.69
C LEU A 74 7.81 6.29 4.00
N ALA A 75 7.65 6.95 5.16
CA ALA A 75 7.75 6.29 6.47
C ALA A 75 6.67 5.22 6.68
N THR A 76 5.53 5.32 5.98
CA THR A 76 4.43 4.35 6.00
C THR A 76 4.77 3.06 5.25
N GLY A 77 5.87 3.00 4.49
CA GLY A 77 6.27 1.85 3.67
C GLY A 77 6.21 0.47 4.36
N PRO A 78 6.81 0.29 5.56
CA PRO A 78 6.75 -0.98 6.28
C PRO A 78 5.32 -1.37 6.68
N ILE A 79 4.55 -0.38 7.16
CA ILE A 79 3.15 -0.57 7.57
C ILE A 79 2.33 -1.00 6.34
N ALA A 80 2.43 -0.24 5.25
CA ALA A 80 1.78 -0.55 3.98
C ALA A 80 2.14 -1.95 3.50
N THR A 81 3.39 -2.40 3.68
CA THR A 81 3.83 -3.75 3.29
C THR A 81 3.10 -4.83 4.07
N ILE A 82 3.02 -4.69 5.40
CA ILE A 82 2.31 -5.63 6.27
C ILE A 82 0.82 -5.69 5.90
N PHE A 83 0.17 -4.56 5.72
CA PHE A 83 -1.25 -4.49 5.34
C PHE A 83 -1.48 -5.10 3.95
N THR A 84 -0.61 -4.82 2.98
CA THR A 84 -0.71 -5.36 1.61
C THR A 84 -0.57 -6.88 1.60
N ASN A 85 0.36 -7.42 2.38
CA ASN A 85 0.60 -8.87 2.48
C ASN A 85 -0.51 -9.62 3.24
N THR A 86 -1.27 -8.94 4.09
CA THR A 86 -2.33 -9.54 4.93
C THR A 86 -3.72 -9.41 4.31
N TYR A 87 -4.07 -8.22 3.80
CA TYR A 87 -5.40 -7.90 3.27
C TYR A 87 -5.46 -7.82 1.74
N GLY A 88 -4.31 -7.82 1.06
CA GLY A 88 -4.19 -7.68 -0.39
C GLY A 88 -4.17 -6.24 -0.87
N CYS A 89 -3.67 -6.02 -2.08
CA CYS A 89 -3.49 -4.67 -2.65
C CYS A 89 -4.81 -3.89 -2.74
N ARG A 90 -5.88 -4.51 -3.25
CA ARG A 90 -7.19 -3.87 -3.48
C ARG A 90 -7.76 -3.16 -2.26
N LYS A 91 -7.86 -3.88 -1.13
CA LYS A 91 -8.49 -3.36 0.09
C LYS A 91 -7.66 -2.23 0.70
N VAL A 92 -6.34 -2.41 0.70
CA VAL A 92 -5.41 -1.44 1.27
C VAL A 92 -5.42 -0.13 0.47
N THR A 93 -5.41 -0.21 -0.86
CA THR A 93 -5.53 0.98 -1.72
C THR A 93 -6.85 1.73 -1.49
N ILE A 94 -7.98 1.02 -1.38
CA ILE A 94 -9.29 1.65 -1.15
C ILE A 94 -9.34 2.36 0.21
N VAL A 95 -8.87 1.69 1.27
CA VAL A 95 -8.81 2.29 2.61
C VAL A 95 -7.86 3.49 2.64
N GLY A 96 -6.70 3.36 2.01
CA GLY A 96 -5.73 4.45 1.88
C GLY A 96 -6.29 5.65 1.13
N ALA A 97 -7.00 5.43 0.02
CA ALA A 97 -7.64 6.48 -0.77
C ALA A 97 -8.74 7.21 0.01
N CYS A 98 -9.59 6.47 0.73
CA CYS A 98 -10.59 7.08 1.62
C CYS A 98 -9.93 7.88 2.75
N LEU A 99 -8.85 7.37 3.35
CA LEU A 99 -8.12 8.05 4.42
C LEU A 99 -7.45 9.34 3.92
N ALA A 100 -6.79 9.28 2.77
CA ALA A 100 -6.17 10.45 2.16
C ALA A 100 -7.21 11.49 1.76
N ALA A 101 -8.29 11.08 1.08
CA ALA A 101 -9.38 11.97 0.70
C ALA A 101 -10.03 12.61 1.93
N ALA A 102 -10.22 11.86 3.02
CA ALA A 102 -10.74 12.40 4.28
C ALA A 102 -9.79 13.42 4.91
N GLY A 103 -8.47 13.22 4.86
CA GLY A 103 -7.48 14.18 5.34
C GLY A 103 -7.53 15.51 4.58
N PHE A 104 -7.56 15.45 3.24
CA PHE A 104 -7.66 16.63 2.40
C PHE A 104 -9.05 17.30 2.52
N LEU A 105 -10.13 16.52 2.59
CA LEU A 105 -11.48 17.05 2.80
C LEU A 105 -11.63 17.72 4.17
N ALA A 106 -11.05 17.14 5.23
CA ALA A 106 -11.06 17.74 6.56
C ALA A 106 -10.34 19.09 6.55
N SER A 107 -9.25 19.21 5.80
CA SER A 107 -8.46 20.44 5.68
C SER A 107 -9.25 21.63 5.14
N TYR A 108 -10.33 21.40 4.39
CA TYR A 108 -11.24 22.44 3.91
C TYR A 108 -12.03 23.13 5.04
N PHE A 109 -12.39 22.40 6.10
CA PHE A 109 -13.28 22.94 7.15
C PHE A 109 -12.55 23.80 8.18
N TRP A 110 -11.25 23.60 8.38
CA TRP A 110 -10.48 24.32 9.40
C TRP A 110 -9.16 24.88 8.86
N ALA A 111 -9.16 26.19 8.64
CA ALA A 111 -7.97 26.96 8.27
C ALA A 111 -7.05 27.22 9.49
N ASN A 112 -6.38 26.17 9.97
CA ASN A 112 -5.40 26.25 11.05
C ASN A 112 -4.12 25.49 10.70
N LEU A 113 -2.96 26.10 10.91
CA LEU A 113 -1.65 25.50 10.60
C LEU A 113 -1.43 24.14 11.28
N TRP A 114 -1.77 24.01 12.56
CA TRP A 114 -1.63 22.75 13.29
C TRP A 114 -2.57 21.67 12.76
N PHE A 115 -3.76 22.09 12.35
CA PHE A 115 -4.73 21.20 11.74
C PHE A 115 -4.25 20.73 10.36
N TYR A 116 -3.62 21.60 9.56
CA TYR A 116 -3.03 21.21 8.28
C TYR A 116 -1.87 20.21 8.42
N TYR A 117 -1.02 20.36 9.45
CA TYR A 117 0.02 19.35 9.73
C TYR A 117 -0.58 17.97 10.01
N LEU A 118 -1.68 17.91 10.77
CA LEU A 118 -2.34 16.66 11.10
C LEU A 118 -3.11 16.10 9.90
N ALA A 119 -3.97 16.90 9.28
CA ALA A 119 -4.90 16.47 8.25
C ALA A 119 -4.21 16.16 6.91
N ILE A 120 -3.41 17.09 6.39
CA ILE A 120 -2.70 16.91 5.10
C ILE A 120 -1.41 16.13 5.35
N GLY A 121 -0.58 16.58 6.30
CA GLY A 121 0.72 15.96 6.53
C GLY A 121 0.65 14.52 7.01
N ILE A 122 0.01 14.28 8.16
CA ILE A 122 0.00 12.96 8.79
C ILE A 122 -1.08 12.06 8.19
N ILE A 123 -2.37 12.46 8.24
CA ILE A 123 -3.49 11.63 7.77
C ILE A 123 -3.41 11.44 6.25
N GLY A 124 -3.21 12.53 5.49
CA GLY A 124 -2.99 12.49 4.06
C GLY A 124 -1.78 11.65 3.68
N GLY A 125 -0.64 11.85 4.36
CA GLY A 125 0.59 11.09 4.11
C GLY A 125 0.47 9.59 4.42
N LEU A 126 -0.20 9.22 5.51
CA LEU A 126 -0.48 7.81 5.82
C LEU A 126 -1.37 7.19 4.74
N GLY A 127 -2.41 7.91 4.30
CA GLY A 127 -3.28 7.47 3.21
C GLY A 127 -2.51 7.26 1.90
N PHE A 128 -1.68 8.23 1.51
CA PHE A 128 -0.82 8.12 0.32
C PHE A 128 0.18 6.96 0.42
N GLY A 129 0.78 6.72 1.59
CA GLY A 129 1.66 5.58 1.79
C GLY A 129 0.94 4.22 1.61
N LEU A 130 -0.30 4.13 2.07
CA LEU A 130 -1.17 2.96 1.88
C LEU A 130 -1.67 2.80 0.44
N ILE A 131 -1.55 3.82 -0.42
CA ILE A 131 -1.91 3.74 -1.83
C ILE A 131 -0.69 3.42 -2.70
N TYR A 132 0.43 4.10 -2.42
CA TYR A 132 1.67 4.05 -3.20
C TYR A 132 2.23 2.63 -3.31
N LEU A 133 2.40 1.96 -2.17
CA LEU A 133 3.02 0.64 -2.15
C LEU A 133 2.16 -0.43 -2.85
N PRO A 134 0.85 -0.59 -2.55
CA PRO A 134 0.02 -1.52 -3.32
C PRO A 134 0.00 -1.24 -4.82
N ALA A 135 0.06 0.02 -5.23
CA ALA A 135 0.05 0.41 -6.64
C ALA A 135 1.29 -0.10 -7.37
N ILE A 136 2.48 0.02 -6.78
CA ILE A 136 3.71 -0.46 -7.43
C ILE A 136 3.87 -2.00 -7.31
N VAL A 137 3.48 -2.57 -6.18
CA VAL A 137 3.60 -4.01 -5.91
C VAL A 137 2.62 -4.82 -6.75
N SER A 138 1.39 -4.32 -6.95
CA SER A 138 0.39 -5.01 -7.78
C SER A 138 0.86 -5.21 -9.22
N VAL A 139 1.55 -4.24 -9.82
CA VAL A 139 2.18 -4.38 -11.14
C VAL A 139 3.25 -5.47 -11.14
N GLY A 140 4.07 -5.50 -10.09
CA GLY A 140 5.13 -6.50 -9.93
C GLY A 140 4.63 -7.94 -9.78
N PHE A 141 3.39 -8.14 -9.36
CA PHE A 141 2.78 -9.48 -9.28
C PHE A 141 2.20 -9.98 -10.61
N TYR A 142 1.86 -9.08 -11.52
CA TYR A 142 1.24 -9.42 -12.80
C TYR A 142 2.25 -9.69 -13.93
N PHE A 143 3.47 -9.18 -13.82
CA PHE A 143 4.50 -9.30 -14.85
C PHE A 143 5.76 -9.96 -14.27
N GLU A 144 6.26 -10.99 -14.94
CA GLU A 144 7.58 -11.58 -14.64
C GLU A 144 8.61 -11.18 -15.69
N THR A 145 8.37 -11.51 -16.96
CA THR A 145 9.33 -11.26 -18.05
C THR A 145 9.47 -9.77 -18.38
N LYS A 146 8.35 -9.03 -18.34
CA LYS A 146 8.29 -7.60 -18.68
C LYS A 146 8.17 -6.69 -17.46
N ARG A 147 8.52 -7.19 -16.27
CA ARG A 147 8.30 -6.52 -14.98
C ARG A 147 8.88 -5.11 -14.93
N SER A 148 10.16 -4.95 -15.27
CA SER A 148 10.84 -3.65 -15.18
C SER A 148 10.23 -2.62 -16.14
N PHE A 149 9.80 -3.05 -17.32
CA PHE A 149 9.13 -2.17 -18.29
C PHE A 149 7.75 -1.73 -17.79
N ALA A 150 6.95 -2.67 -17.28
CA ALA A 150 5.62 -2.38 -16.73
C ALA A 150 5.71 -1.47 -15.49
N MET A 151 6.66 -1.72 -14.58
CA MET A 151 6.92 -0.87 -13.42
C MET A 151 7.42 0.53 -13.86
N GLY A 152 8.25 0.60 -14.90
CA GLY A 152 8.69 1.87 -15.47
C GLY A 152 7.53 2.72 -15.98
N ILE A 153 6.60 2.12 -16.73
CA ILE A 153 5.37 2.81 -17.19
C ILE A 153 4.53 3.28 -16.00
N ALA A 154 4.34 2.44 -14.98
CA ALA A 154 3.59 2.83 -13.79
C ALA A 154 4.22 4.04 -13.08
N VAL A 155 5.54 4.04 -12.89
CA VAL A 155 6.26 5.15 -12.21
C VAL A 155 6.34 6.40 -13.08
N CYS A 156 6.34 6.29 -14.41
CA CYS A 156 6.27 7.46 -15.31
C CYS A 156 5.06 8.36 -15.04
N GLY A 157 3.98 7.83 -14.46
CA GLY A 157 2.84 8.63 -14.01
C GLY A 157 3.25 9.76 -13.07
N SER A 158 4.21 9.51 -12.16
CA SER A 158 4.77 10.51 -11.24
C SER A 158 5.31 11.74 -11.97
N GLY A 159 6.18 11.53 -12.97
CA GLY A 159 6.76 12.61 -13.75
C GLY A 159 5.72 13.40 -14.56
N LEU A 160 4.72 12.71 -15.11
CA LEU A 160 3.62 13.37 -15.82
C LEU A 160 2.75 14.21 -14.85
N GLY A 161 2.48 13.70 -13.65
CA GLY A 161 1.69 14.39 -12.64
C GLY A 161 2.38 15.66 -12.14
N THR A 162 3.68 15.57 -11.83
CA THR A 162 4.47 16.71 -11.35
C THR A 162 4.64 17.82 -12.39
N LEU A 163 4.49 17.52 -13.69
CA LEU A 163 4.49 18.54 -14.75
C LEU A 163 3.08 19.10 -15.01
N ALA A 164 2.05 18.26 -14.95
CA ALA A 164 0.68 18.66 -15.28
C ALA A 164 0.02 19.49 -14.17
N PHE A 165 0.14 19.06 -12.91
CA PHE A 165 -0.56 19.72 -11.80
C PHE A 165 -0.11 21.18 -11.58
N PRO A 166 1.19 21.52 -11.53
CA PRO A 166 1.61 22.91 -11.40
C PRO A 166 1.20 23.80 -12.58
N ALA A 167 1.01 23.22 -13.77
CA ALA A 167 0.52 23.96 -14.92
C ALA A 167 -1.00 24.22 -14.84
N VAL A 168 -1.78 23.26 -14.36
CA VAL A 168 -3.25 23.32 -14.35
C VAL A 168 -3.79 24.02 -13.10
N MET A 169 -3.24 23.74 -11.92
CA MET A 169 -3.77 24.20 -10.64
C MET A 169 -3.82 25.73 -10.49
N PRO A 170 -2.85 26.53 -10.98
CA PRO A 170 -2.97 27.98 -10.96
C PRO A 170 -4.16 28.50 -11.76
N TYR A 171 -4.53 27.88 -12.88
CA TYR A 171 -5.72 28.30 -13.64
C TYR A 171 -7.01 27.99 -12.88
N ILE A 172 -7.03 26.91 -12.09
CA ILE A 172 -8.18 26.52 -11.27
C ILE A 172 -8.34 27.49 -10.09
N ILE A 173 -7.26 27.84 -9.41
CA ILE A 173 -7.28 28.76 -8.24
C ILE A 173 -7.52 30.21 -8.65
N ASN A 174 -7.03 30.63 -9.82
CA ASN A 174 -7.28 31.99 -10.32
C ASN A 174 -8.56 32.09 -11.16
N ALA A 175 -9.33 31.00 -11.30
CA ALA A 175 -10.58 31.04 -12.03
C ALA A 175 -11.61 31.90 -11.27
N PRO A 176 -12.43 32.70 -11.98
CA PRO A 176 -13.43 33.59 -11.37
C PRO A 176 -14.61 32.88 -10.68
N LEU A 177 -14.55 31.56 -10.53
CA LEU A 177 -15.65 30.71 -10.09
C LEU A 177 -15.43 30.21 -8.65
N TRP A 178 -15.45 31.08 -7.63
CA TRP A 178 -15.50 30.69 -6.19
C TRP A 178 -14.41 29.71 -5.68
N PHE A 179 -13.42 29.36 -6.50
CA PHE A 179 -12.35 28.42 -6.18
C PHE A 179 -11.17 29.19 -5.59
N ASP A 180 -11.32 29.64 -4.34
CA ASP A 180 -10.16 30.01 -3.53
C ASP A 180 -9.25 28.78 -3.33
N TYR A 181 -8.08 28.97 -2.71
CA TYR A 181 -7.15 27.87 -2.42
C TYR A 181 -7.80 26.74 -1.60
N GLU A 182 -8.82 27.03 -0.80
CA GLU A 182 -9.61 26.03 -0.06
C GLU A 182 -10.46 25.17 -0.99
N GLY A 183 -11.06 25.77 -2.03
CA GLY A 183 -11.77 25.03 -3.07
C GLY A 183 -10.84 24.11 -3.85
N ALA A 184 -9.59 24.51 -4.08
CA ALA A 184 -8.58 23.65 -4.71
C ALA A 184 -8.21 22.45 -3.82
N LEU A 185 -8.13 22.61 -2.49
CA LEU A 185 -7.96 21.47 -1.56
C LEU A 185 -9.15 20.49 -1.63
N LEU A 186 -10.37 21.01 -1.77
CA LEU A 186 -11.56 20.18 -1.96
C LEU A 186 -11.53 19.42 -3.30
N LEU A 187 -11.09 20.07 -4.37
CA LEU A 187 -10.88 19.42 -5.66
C LEU A 187 -9.82 18.31 -5.57
N GLU A 188 -8.70 18.58 -4.90
CA GLU A 188 -7.68 17.56 -4.65
C GLU A 188 -8.25 16.37 -3.87
N ALA A 189 -9.05 16.61 -2.84
CA ALA A 189 -9.74 15.54 -2.11
C ALA A 189 -10.64 14.69 -3.03
N ALA A 190 -11.38 15.33 -3.94
CA ALA A 190 -12.22 14.64 -4.92
C ALA A 190 -11.39 13.82 -5.91
N VAL A 191 -10.28 14.37 -6.42
CA VAL A 191 -9.37 13.67 -7.34
C VAL A 191 -8.71 12.48 -6.64
N ILE A 192 -8.29 12.63 -5.38
CA ILE A 192 -7.76 11.53 -4.55
C ILE A 192 -8.82 10.44 -4.35
N PHE A 193 -10.09 10.83 -4.17
CA PHE A 193 -11.17 9.86 -4.01
C PHE A 193 -11.39 9.00 -5.26
N ILE A 194 -11.08 9.50 -6.47
CA ILE A 194 -11.09 8.71 -7.71
C ILE A 194 -10.09 7.53 -7.64
N CYS A 195 -9.02 7.63 -6.83
CA CYS A 195 -8.10 6.53 -6.59
C CYS A 195 -8.77 5.29 -5.97
N VAL A 196 -9.96 5.42 -5.36
CA VAL A 196 -10.78 4.27 -4.94
C VAL A 196 -11.17 3.41 -6.14
N ILE A 197 -11.52 4.01 -7.28
CA ILE A 197 -11.87 3.31 -8.51
C ILE A 197 -10.65 2.59 -9.06
N PHE A 198 -9.50 3.26 -9.13
CA PHE A 198 -8.24 2.65 -9.58
C PHE A 198 -7.78 1.52 -8.64
N GLY A 199 -7.97 1.68 -7.33
CA GLY A 199 -7.74 0.62 -6.35
C GLY A 199 -8.69 -0.57 -6.53
N ALA A 200 -9.95 -0.33 -6.89
CA ALA A 200 -10.91 -1.39 -7.19
C ALA A 200 -10.55 -2.19 -8.45
N LEU A 201 -9.87 -1.57 -9.43
CA LEU A 201 -9.35 -2.22 -10.64
C LEU A 201 -8.15 -3.14 -10.37
N MET A 202 -7.47 -3.00 -9.22
CA MET A 202 -6.38 -3.88 -8.79
C MET A 202 -6.92 -5.24 -8.32
N ILE A 203 -7.38 -6.04 -9.28
CA ILE A 203 -7.87 -7.39 -9.00
C ILE A 203 -6.70 -8.22 -8.45
N PRO A 204 -6.82 -8.86 -7.29
CA PRO A 204 -5.76 -9.74 -6.80
C PRO A 204 -5.66 -10.97 -7.71
N LEU A 205 -4.45 -11.29 -8.19
CA LEU A 205 -4.20 -12.62 -8.73
C LEU A 205 -4.37 -13.64 -7.60
N PRO A 206 -4.87 -14.86 -7.89
CA PRO A 206 -4.74 -15.98 -6.98
C PRO A 206 -3.24 -16.23 -6.75
N GLN A 207 -2.69 -15.66 -5.67
CA GLN A 207 -1.30 -15.89 -5.31
C GLN A 207 -1.21 -17.27 -4.67
N GLU A 208 -0.39 -18.16 -5.25
CA GLU A 208 0.17 -19.29 -4.49
C GLU A 208 0.74 -18.71 -3.18
N PRO A 209 0.45 -19.32 -2.01
CA PRO A 209 0.87 -18.77 -0.73
C PRO A 209 2.36 -18.46 -0.75
N SER A 210 2.73 -17.22 -0.40
CA SER A 210 4.12 -16.78 -0.36
C SER A 210 5.00 -17.84 0.33
N GLU A 211 6.22 -18.09 -0.17
CA GLU A 211 7.13 -19.10 0.39
C GLU A 211 7.30 -18.93 1.91
N ILE A 212 7.23 -17.70 2.43
CA ILE A 212 7.20 -17.40 3.88
C ILE A 212 5.98 -18.05 4.56
N ARG A 213 4.77 -17.87 4.02
CA ARG A 213 3.55 -18.50 4.54
C ARG A 213 3.56 -20.00 4.35
N ARG A 214 4.21 -20.52 3.30
CA ARG A 214 4.42 -21.95 3.06
C ARG A 214 5.38 -22.55 4.08
N VAL A 215 6.49 -21.86 4.36
CA VAL A 215 7.48 -22.22 5.40
C VAL A 215 6.84 -22.13 6.78
N GLU A 216 6.11 -21.07 7.11
CA GLU A 216 5.36 -20.97 8.37
C GLU A 216 4.31 -22.07 8.51
N ARG A 217 3.57 -22.39 7.44
CA ARG A 217 2.56 -23.46 7.47
C ARG A 217 3.19 -24.84 7.62
N LYS A 218 4.34 -25.08 6.97
CA LYS A 218 5.16 -26.29 7.16
C LYS A 218 5.69 -26.36 8.59
N ALA A 219 6.29 -25.29 9.10
CA ALA A 219 6.79 -25.21 10.47
C ALA A 219 5.67 -25.42 11.52
N ARG A 220 4.49 -24.83 11.32
CA ARG A 220 3.31 -25.06 12.18
C ARG A 220 2.80 -26.49 12.10
N ALA A 221 2.78 -27.08 10.91
CA ALA A 221 2.35 -28.46 10.72
C ALA A 221 3.34 -29.45 11.35
N GLU A 222 4.64 -29.18 11.25
CA GLU A 222 5.71 -29.96 11.90
C GLU A 222 5.63 -29.84 13.42
N ALA A 223 5.49 -28.63 13.96
CA ALA A 223 5.30 -28.40 15.40
C ALA A 223 4.05 -29.13 15.93
N LYS A 224 2.93 -29.11 15.21
CA LYS A 224 1.70 -29.83 15.58
C LYS A 224 1.90 -31.35 15.55
N ARG A 225 2.65 -31.87 14.57
CA ARG A 225 2.97 -33.30 14.45
C ARG A 225 3.93 -33.77 15.55
N GLN A 226 4.88 -32.94 15.95
CA GLN A 226 5.77 -33.19 17.09
C GLN A 226 5.00 -33.20 18.41
N ALA A 227 4.12 -32.22 18.63
CA ALA A 227 3.26 -32.18 19.81
C ALA A 227 2.33 -33.42 19.91
N LEU A 228 1.78 -33.89 18.79
CA LEU A 228 0.94 -35.09 18.76
C LEU A 228 1.73 -36.37 19.11
N LYS A 229 2.97 -36.48 18.62
CA LYS A 229 3.86 -37.61 18.94
C LYS A 229 4.33 -37.59 20.39
N ALA A 230 4.64 -36.41 20.92
CA ALA A 230 5.00 -36.25 22.33
C ALA A 230 3.82 -36.62 23.24
N GLY A 231 2.61 -36.15 22.93
CA GLY A 231 1.40 -36.53 23.67
C GLY A 231 1.10 -38.03 23.63
N ALA A 232 1.28 -38.68 22.47
CA ALA A 232 1.11 -40.13 22.33
C ALA A 232 2.19 -40.94 23.09
N ALA A 233 3.43 -40.45 23.15
CA ALA A 233 4.49 -41.09 23.92
C ALA A 233 4.26 -40.94 25.44
N THR A 234 3.74 -39.78 25.87
CA THR A 234 3.39 -39.54 27.27
C THR A 234 2.19 -40.39 27.73
N SER A 235 1.19 -40.62 26.87
CA SER A 235 0.07 -41.50 27.20
C SER A 235 0.48 -42.97 27.33
N LEU A 236 1.36 -43.46 26.44
CA LEU A 236 1.90 -44.82 26.50
C LEU A 236 2.74 -45.07 27.76
N ASN A 237 3.55 -44.10 28.18
CA ASN A 237 4.33 -44.21 29.42
C ASN A 237 3.44 -44.24 30.67
N ASN A 238 2.33 -43.49 30.67
CA ASN A 238 1.42 -43.43 31.81
C ASN A 238 0.55 -44.70 31.93
N GLU A 239 0.24 -45.37 30.82
CA GLU A 239 -0.40 -46.69 30.83
C GLU A 239 0.56 -47.81 31.27
N GLN A 240 1.85 -47.71 30.98
CA GLN A 240 2.85 -48.69 31.44
C GLN A 240 3.28 -48.52 32.91
N GLN A 241 2.95 -47.40 33.56
CA GLN A 241 3.22 -47.14 34.99
C GLN A 241 1.99 -47.33 35.89
N GLY A 242 1.01 -48.15 35.48
CA GLY A 242 -0.13 -48.54 36.32
C GLY A 242 0.32 -49.03 37.72
N PRO A 243 -0.46 -48.76 38.79
CA PRO A 243 0.04 -48.78 40.16
C PRO A 243 0.63 -50.13 40.54
N LEU A 244 1.91 -50.17 40.92
CA LEU A 244 2.52 -51.32 41.58
C LEU A 244 1.79 -51.51 42.92
N LEU A 245 0.91 -52.51 42.97
CA LEU A 245 0.23 -52.96 44.19
C LEU A 245 1.28 -53.16 45.30
N PRO A 246 1.10 -52.60 46.50
CA PRO A 246 2.02 -52.84 47.60
C PRO A 246 1.98 -54.32 47.98
N THR A 247 3.10 -55.00 47.77
CA THR A 247 3.30 -56.38 48.21
C THR A 247 3.39 -56.38 49.73
N ASN A 248 2.28 -56.70 50.39
CA ASN A 248 2.29 -57.02 51.82
C ASN A 248 3.23 -58.21 52.05
N ARG A 249 4.27 -58.02 52.84
CA ARG A 249 5.03 -59.10 53.48
C ARG A 249 4.59 -59.17 54.94
N GLU A 250 3.95 -60.29 55.28
CA GLU A 250 3.92 -60.84 56.63
C GLU A 250 5.33 -61.33 57.04
#